data_AF-A0AAN0M8Y5-F1
#
_entry.id   AF-A0AAN0M8Y5-F1
#
_cell.length_a   1.000
_cell.length_b   1.000
_cell.length_c   1.000
_cell.angle_alpha   90.00
_cell.angle_beta   90.00
_cell.angle_gamma   90.00
#
_symmetry.space_group_name_H-M   'P 1'
#
loop_
_entity.id
_entity.type
_entity.pdbx_description
1 polymer ?
#
loop_
_entity_poly.entity_id
_entity_poly.type
_entity_poly.pdbx_seq_one_letter_code
_entity_poly.pdbx_strand_id
1 'polypeptide(L)' 'MFRLLRLIMFTMFAFVAGVFYERSNARTACEGGGGLWIDTICVGSELIND' A
#
# COMPACT_ATOMS: atom_id res chain seq x y z
N MET A 1 19.68 -15.94 23.80
CA MET A 1 19.57 -14.64 23.09
C MET A 1 18.17 -14.43 22.46
N PHE A 2 17.08 -14.87 23.12
CA PHE A 2 15.72 -14.83 22.57
C PHE A 2 15.17 -13.42 22.31
N ARG A 3 15.72 -12.40 22.98
CA ARG A 3 15.28 -11.00 22.86
C ARG A 3 15.54 -10.42 21.46
N LEU A 4 16.63 -10.82 20.81
CA LEU A 4 16.98 -10.36 19.46
C LEU A 4 16.13 -11.04 18.39
N LEU A 5 15.92 -12.36 18.52
CA LEU A 5 15.06 -13.14 17.62
C LEU A 5 13.62 -12.60 17.60
N ARG A 6 13.10 -12.24 18.78
CA ARG A 6 11.78 -11.61 18.93
C ARG A 6 11.69 -10.28 18.17
N LEU A 7 12.71 -9.43 18.25
CA LEU A 7 12.73 -8.14 17.53
C LEU A 7 12.72 -8.34 16.02
N ILE A 8 13.56 -9.22 15.49
CA ILE A 8 13.62 -9.52 14.05
C ILE A 8 12.26 -10.00 13.54
N MET A 9 11.59 -10.88 14.30
CA MET A 9 10.27 -11.37 13.95
C MET A 9 9.24 -10.25 13.87
N PHE A 10 9.17 -9.37 14.88
CA PHE A 10 8.25 -8.24 14.87
C PHE A 10 8.52 -7.24 13.75
N THR A 11 9.80 -6.91 13.50
CA THR A 11 10.18 -6.02 12.40
C THR A 11 9.80 -6.60 11.06
N MET A 12 10.00 -7.91 10.85
CA MET A 12 9.64 -8.55 9.58
C MET A 12 8.12 -8.53 9.35
N PHE A 13 7.32 -8.84 10.38
CA PHE A 13 5.86 -8.76 10.28
C PHE A 13 5.37 -7.32 10.01
N ALA A 14 5.91 -6.33 10.72
CA ALA A 14 5.57 -4.93 10.50
C ALA A 14 5.91 -4.46 9.08
N PHE A 15 7.07 -4.89 8.56
CA PHE A 15 7.49 -4.58 7.20
C PHE A 15 6.54 -5.15 6.14
N VAL A 16 6.20 -6.43 6.25
CA VAL A 16 5.25 -7.09 5.33
C VAL A 16 3.89 -6.42 5.38
N ALA A 17 3.38 -6.13 6.59
CA ALA A 17 2.11 -5.43 6.76
C ALA A 17 2.14 -4.04 6.10
N GLY A 18 3.24 -3.29 6.26
CA GLY A 18 3.43 -1.98 5.61
C GLY A 18 3.43 -2.06 4.09
N VAL A 19 4.15 -3.02 3.49
CA VAL A 19 4.17 -3.20 2.03
C VAL A 19 2.79 -3.54 1.48
N PHE A 20 2.04 -4.41 2.17
CA PHE A 20 0.67 -4.72 1.77
C PHE A 20 -0.27 -3.53 1.93
N TYR A 21 -0.11 -2.76 3.01
CA TYR A 21 -0.89 -1.55 3.24
C TYR A 21 -0.67 -0.52 2.14
N GLU A 22 0.58 -0.24 1.77
CA GLU A 22 0.91 0.70 0.68
C GLU A 22 0.29 0.28 -0.65
N ARG A 23 0.36 -1.00 -1.00
CA ARG A 23 -0.27 -1.52 -2.22
C ARG A 23 -1.79 -1.38 -2.19
N SER A 24 -2.42 -1.67 -1.06
CA SER A 24 -3.87 -1.51 -0.92
C SER A 24 -4.26 -0.04 -0.97
N ASN A 25 -3.53 0.82 -0.26
CA ASN A 25 -3.84 2.24 -0.14
C ASN A 25 -3.69 2.98 -1.48
N ALA A 26 -2.70 2.63 -2.29
CA ALA A 26 -2.53 3.18 -3.64
C ALA A 26 -3.75 2.90 -4.53
N ARG A 27 -4.31 1.69 -4.44
CA ARG A 27 -5.55 1.33 -5.14
C ARG A 27 -6.75 2.12 -4.63
N THR A 28 -6.94 2.17 -3.31
CA THR A 28 -8.08 2.89 -2.72
C THR A 28 -7.99 4.40 -3.00
N ALA A 29 -6.80 4.98 -3.02
CA ALA A 29 -6.58 6.39 -3.34
C ALA A 29 -6.95 6.71 -4.80
N CYS A 30 -6.66 5.80 -5.72
CA CYS A 30 -7.07 5.94 -7.12
C CYS A 30 -8.59 5.89 -7.29
N GLU A 31 -9.23 4.86 -6.73
CA GLU A 31 -10.70 4.70 -6.79
C GLU A 31 -11.41 5.86 -6.08
N GLY A 32 -10.87 6.34 -4.96
CA GLY A 32 -11.38 7.51 -4.23
C GLY A 32 -11.21 8.84 -4.97
N GLY A 33 -10.19 8.94 -5.84
CA GLY A 33 -9.97 10.07 -6.74
C GLY A 33 -10.73 9.95 -8.06
N GLY A 34 -11.70 9.04 -8.18
CA GLY A 34 -12.50 8.81 -9.39
C GLY A 34 -11.72 8.21 -10.57
N GLY A 35 -10.49 7.75 -10.33
CA GLY A 35 -9.69 7.00 -11.29
C GLY A 35 -10.04 5.51 -11.26
N LEU A 36 -9.76 4.82 -12.36
CA LEU A 36 -9.89 3.38 -12.48
C LEU A 36 -8.53 2.72 -12.21
N TRP A 37 -8.46 1.86 -11.19
CA TRP A 37 -7.26 1.09 -10.90
C TRP A 37 -7.18 -0.13 -11.83
N ILE A 38 -6.23 -0.12 -12.77
CA ILE A 38 -6.01 -1.22 -13.73
C ILE A 38 -4.65 -1.84 -13.44
N ASP A 39 -4.68 -3.09 -12.97
CA ASP A 39 -3.50 -3.91 -12.65
C ASP A 39 -2.59 -3.25 -11.58
N THR A 40 -1.66 -2.40 -12.01
CA THR A 40 -0.69 -1.68 -11.17
C THR A 40 -0.67 -0.17 -11.39
N ILE A 41 -1.58 0.38 -12.21
CA ILE A 41 -1.61 1.81 -12.53
C ILE A 41 -2.99 2.40 -12.25
N CYS A 42 -2.99 3.67 -11.82
CA CYS A 42 -4.20 4.47 -11.75
C CYS A 42 -4.43 5.19 -13.07
N VAL A 43 -5.56 4.97 -13.71
CA VAL A 43 -5.93 5.59 -14.99
C VAL A 43 -7.11 6.53 -14.76
N GLY A 44 -7.00 7.79 -15.19
CA GLY A 44 -8.12 8.74 -15.14
C GLY A 44 -8.20 9.66 -13.91
N SER A 45 -7.20 9.65 -13.01
CA SER A 45 -7.10 10.62 -11.90
C SER A 45 -6.88 12.07 -12.34
N GLU A 46 -6.62 12.30 -13.63
CA GLU A 46 -6.40 13.62 -14.23
C GLU A 46 -7.69 14.30 -14.75
N LEU A 47 -8.83 13.59 -14.81
CA LEU A 47 -10.08 14.13 -15.37
C LEU A 47 -10.95 14.91 -14.36
N ILE A 48 -10.53 15.03 -13.09
CA ILE A 48 -11.29 15.76 -12.04
C ILE A 48 -10.80 17.20 -11.85
N ASN A 49 -9.70 17.61 -12.49
CA ASN A 49 -9.08 18.93 -12.29
C ASN A 49 -9.10 19.85 -13.54
N ASP A 50 -10.04 19.63 -14.46
CA ASP A 50 -10.45 20.59 -15.49
C ASP A 50 -11.96 20.88 -15.40
#